data_AF-A0A961DX22-F1
#
_entry.id   AF-A0A961DX22-F1
#
_cell.length_a   1.000
_cell.length_b   1.000
_cell.length_c   1.000
_cell.angle_alpha   90.00
_cell.angle_beta   90.00
_cell.angle_gamma   90.00
#
_symmetry.space_group_name_H-M   'P 1'
#
loop_
_entity.id
_entity.type
_entity.pdbx_description
1 polymer ?
#
loop_
_entity_poly.entity_id
_entity_poly.type
_entity_poly.pdbx_seq_one_letter_code
_entity_poly.pdbx_strand_id
1 'polypeptide(L)'
;MTKKRKPGRRVRYWHGLGLCLDPFSVRRIETAQMRGHAVRADASPECREYVYASRSREVALAFSVLGGGNAVCEIRPGSLAAEVDPDFPTLGVRFRGPVTAVSVEVVEGAALPNARQIIKALAADYLWSDSTPQYFEDGYLRAPPLSRSRGYVDDDFRWLGRWWPWHFLFPSDNGSEMVLDEQGQPYLMFPPNYPGLNGRPRIPAGSLESAWTRPGFYPNHMDWLRRHRQRVQAGGAMALAEIRLPWEW
;
A
#
# COMPACT_ATOMS: atom_id res chain seq x y z
N MET A 1 26.26 47.36 1.13
CA MET A 1 26.56 45.93 0.87
C MET A 1 25.25 45.14 0.92
N THR A 2 24.70 44.78 -0.24
CA THR A 2 23.47 43.99 -0.36
C THR A 2 23.78 42.52 -0.08
N LYS A 3 23.29 41.99 1.04
CA LYS A 3 23.34 40.56 1.34
C LYS A 3 22.54 39.79 0.27
N LYS A 4 23.22 39.14 -0.67
CA LYS A 4 22.62 38.14 -1.56
C LYS A 4 22.00 37.04 -0.69
N ARG A 5 20.67 36.99 -0.61
CA ARG A 5 19.93 35.83 -0.10
C ARG A 5 20.43 34.60 -0.85
N LYS A 6 20.93 33.59 -0.14
CA LYS A 6 21.15 32.26 -0.72
C LYS A 6 19.85 31.84 -1.41
N PRO A 7 19.87 31.39 -2.67
CA PRO A 7 18.66 30.91 -3.32
C PRO A 7 18.11 29.78 -2.45
N GLY A 8 16.91 29.98 -1.89
CA GLY A 8 16.24 28.95 -1.11
C GLY A 8 16.17 27.69 -1.95
N ARG A 9 16.58 26.55 -1.37
CA ARG A 9 16.54 25.25 -2.05
C ARG A 9 15.12 25.04 -2.57
N ARG A 10 14.95 25.06 -3.89
CA ARG A 10 13.65 24.94 -4.53
C ARG A 10 13.04 23.61 -4.12
N VAL A 11 11.87 23.65 -3.48
CA VAL A 11 11.13 22.43 -3.10
C VAL A 11 10.75 21.72 -4.39
N ARG A 12 11.07 20.42 -4.46
CA ARG A 12 10.69 19.54 -5.57
C ARG A 12 9.46 18.75 -5.17
N TYR A 13 8.58 18.54 -6.14
CA TYR A 13 7.37 17.76 -5.99
C TYR A 13 7.35 16.69 -7.08
N TRP A 14 6.86 15.51 -6.72
CA TRP A 14 6.81 14.34 -7.57
C TRP A 14 5.38 13.84 -7.65
N HIS A 15 4.94 13.52 -8.86
CA HIS A 15 3.63 12.93 -9.12
C HIS A 15 3.81 11.54 -9.73
N GLY A 16 3.12 10.55 -9.18
CA GLY A 16 3.05 9.21 -9.75
C GLY A 16 2.03 9.18 -10.88
N LEU A 17 2.44 8.75 -12.08
CA LEU A 17 1.58 8.80 -13.25
C LEU A 17 0.52 7.69 -13.30
N GLY A 18 0.66 6.67 -12.44
CA GLY A 18 -0.16 5.47 -12.54
C GLY A 18 0.03 4.79 -13.90
N LEU A 19 -0.95 4.02 -14.35
CA LEU A 19 -0.94 3.44 -15.69
C LEU A 19 -0.91 4.55 -16.75
N CYS A 20 0.25 4.74 -17.39
CA CYS A 20 0.48 5.73 -18.43
C CYS A 20 1.27 5.09 -19.58
N LEU A 21 0.64 4.97 -20.75
CA LEU A 21 1.22 4.30 -21.91
C LEU A 21 2.31 5.12 -22.61
N ASP A 22 2.26 6.45 -22.46
CA ASP A 22 3.25 7.36 -23.03
C ASP A 22 3.68 8.42 -21.99
N PRO A 23 4.51 8.04 -21.00
CA PRO A 23 4.93 8.96 -19.95
C PRO A 23 5.71 10.17 -20.49
N PHE A 24 6.50 10.00 -21.56
CA PHE A 24 7.37 11.04 -22.09
C PHE A 24 6.63 12.14 -22.86
N SER A 25 5.36 11.96 -23.23
CA SER A 25 4.54 13.04 -23.78
C SER A 25 3.82 13.88 -22.73
N VAL A 26 3.87 13.48 -21.45
CA VAL A 26 3.23 14.21 -20.36
C VAL A 26 3.93 15.57 -20.17
N ARG A 27 3.20 16.66 -20.38
CA ARG A 27 3.67 18.06 -20.17
C ARG A 27 2.91 18.77 -19.06
N ARG A 28 1.69 18.32 -18.77
CA ARG A 28 0.77 18.91 -17.81
C ARG A 28 -0.01 17.81 -17.12
N ILE A 29 -0.13 17.90 -15.80
CA ILE A 29 -1.01 17.04 -15.02
C ILE A 29 -2.27 17.84 -14.73
N GLU A 30 -3.38 17.33 -15.21
CA GLU A 30 -4.70 17.93 -15.03
C GLU A 30 -5.43 17.25 -13.88
N THR A 31 -6.33 18.00 -13.24
CA THR A 31 -7.19 17.46 -12.20
C THR A 31 -8.22 16.51 -12.81
N ALA A 32 -8.82 15.63 -12.00
CA ALA A 32 -9.86 14.73 -12.50
C ALA A 32 -11.05 15.51 -13.09
N GLN A 33 -11.40 16.66 -12.51
CA GLN A 33 -12.46 17.54 -13.01
C GLN A 33 -12.17 18.05 -14.43
N MET A 34 -10.95 18.51 -14.68
CA MET A 34 -10.55 19.00 -16.00
C MET A 34 -10.60 17.90 -17.06
N ARG A 35 -10.30 16.66 -16.66
CA ARG A 35 -10.37 15.47 -17.52
C ARG A 35 -11.78 14.90 -17.68
N GLY A 36 -12.78 15.46 -17.00
CA GLY A 36 -14.16 14.94 -16.99
C GLY A 36 -14.29 13.58 -16.30
N HIS A 37 -13.34 13.21 -15.44
CA HIS A 37 -13.38 11.95 -14.70
C HIS A 37 -14.22 12.09 -13.43
N ALA A 38 -15.04 11.06 -13.17
CA ALA A 38 -15.77 10.95 -11.91
C ALA A 38 -14.80 10.72 -10.74
N VAL A 39 -15.18 11.21 -9.57
CA VAL A 39 -14.53 10.83 -8.31
C VAL A 39 -14.93 9.41 -7.97
N ARG A 40 -14.05 8.65 -7.31
CA ARG A 40 -14.40 7.35 -6.74
C ARG A 40 -15.58 7.53 -5.77
N ALA A 41 -16.45 6.52 -5.66
CA ALA A 41 -17.68 6.62 -4.87
C ALA A 41 -17.45 6.92 -3.38
N ASP A 42 -16.28 6.58 -2.85
CA ASP A 42 -15.85 6.72 -1.47
C ASP A 42 -14.98 7.96 -1.20
N ALA A 43 -14.61 8.73 -2.24
CA ALA A 43 -13.78 9.92 -2.08
C ALA A 43 -14.63 11.21 -2.07
N SER A 44 -14.20 12.19 -1.27
CA SER A 44 -14.87 13.48 -1.19
C SER A 44 -14.96 14.14 -2.58
N PRO A 45 -16.09 14.77 -2.96
CA PRO A 45 -16.23 15.43 -4.26
C PRO A 45 -15.15 16.47 -4.54
N GLU A 46 -14.57 17.10 -3.50
CA GLU A 46 -13.49 18.08 -3.66
C GLU A 46 -12.22 17.49 -4.28
N CYS A 47 -11.98 16.18 -4.12
CA CYS A 47 -10.78 15.52 -4.60
C CYS A 47 -10.58 15.66 -6.12
N ARG A 48 -11.66 15.87 -6.90
CA ARG A 48 -11.55 16.07 -8.35
C ARG A 48 -10.86 17.37 -8.75
N GLU A 49 -10.77 18.34 -7.85
CA GLU A 49 -10.22 19.67 -8.12
C GLU A 49 -8.70 19.72 -7.92
N TYR A 50 -8.09 18.60 -7.51
CA TYR A 50 -6.70 18.57 -7.08
C TYR A 50 -5.81 17.68 -7.96
N VAL A 51 -4.55 18.06 -8.06
CA VAL A 51 -3.44 17.18 -8.43
C VAL A 51 -2.67 16.80 -7.17
N TYR A 52 -2.51 15.50 -6.96
CA TYR A 52 -1.81 14.93 -5.80
C TYR A 52 -0.34 14.65 -6.12
N ALA A 53 0.54 14.91 -5.15
CA ALA A 53 1.97 14.76 -5.29
C ALA A 53 2.64 14.49 -3.93
N SER A 54 3.94 14.23 -3.94
CA SER A 54 4.75 14.11 -2.74
C SER A 54 6.04 14.91 -2.88
N ARG A 55 6.68 15.22 -1.75
CA ARG A 55 8.06 15.73 -1.72
C ARG A 55 9.09 14.61 -1.86
N SER A 56 8.68 13.34 -1.75
CA SER A 56 9.51 12.16 -1.99
C SER A 56 9.18 11.54 -3.34
N ARG A 57 10.23 11.26 -4.12
CA ARG A 57 10.11 10.51 -5.38
C ARG A 57 9.64 9.08 -5.11
N GLU A 58 10.14 8.46 -4.05
CA GLU A 58 9.84 7.09 -3.64
C GLU A 58 8.35 6.93 -3.32
N VAL A 59 7.76 7.88 -2.59
CA VAL A 59 6.31 7.91 -2.32
C VAL A 59 5.52 8.06 -3.61
N ALA A 60 5.90 8.98 -4.49
CA ALA A 60 5.23 9.17 -5.78
C ALA A 60 5.30 7.91 -6.65
N LEU A 61 6.44 7.22 -6.66
CA LEU A 61 6.62 5.96 -7.38
C LEU A 61 5.77 4.83 -6.77
N ALA A 62 5.70 4.74 -5.45
CA ALA A 62 4.84 3.79 -4.75
C ALA A 62 3.37 3.95 -5.18
N PHE A 63 2.84 5.18 -5.20
CA PHE A 63 1.50 5.46 -5.72
C PHE A 63 1.35 5.16 -7.20
N SER A 64 2.38 5.42 -8.01
CA SER A 64 2.36 5.03 -9.42
C SER A 64 2.20 3.52 -9.57
N VAL A 65 2.93 2.71 -8.80
CA VAL A 65 2.84 1.23 -8.86
C VAL A 65 1.49 0.73 -8.37
N LEU A 66 0.95 1.32 -7.29
CA LEU A 66 -0.42 1.02 -6.84
C LEU A 66 -1.47 1.33 -7.92
N GLY A 67 -1.21 2.35 -8.75
CA GLY A 67 -2.01 2.69 -9.93
C GLY A 67 -1.71 1.85 -11.18
N GLY A 68 -0.91 0.78 -11.08
CA GLY A 68 -0.54 -0.09 -12.21
C GLY A 68 0.50 0.50 -13.16
N GLY A 69 1.20 1.55 -12.71
CA GLY A 69 2.19 2.28 -13.48
C GLY A 69 3.64 2.02 -13.07
N ASN A 70 4.56 2.63 -13.82
CA ASN A 70 6.00 2.54 -13.59
C ASN A 70 6.72 3.88 -13.77
N ALA A 71 6.00 5.01 -13.75
CA ALA A 71 6.56 6.30 -14.10
C ALA A 71 6.17 7.40 -13.11
N VAL A 72 7.12 8.31 -12.89
CA VAL A 72 6.92 9.51 -12.06
C VAL A 72 7.33 10.74 -12.85
N CYS A 73 6.77 11.89 -12.49
CA CYS A 73 7.23 13.16 -13.01
C CYS A 73 7.56 14.16 -11.89
N GLU A 74 8.65 14.91 -12.06
CA GLU A 74 8.87 16.12 -11.27
C GLU A 74 7.86 17.16 -11.77
N ILE A 75 7.09 17.75 -10.87
CA ILE A 75 6.07 18.75 -11.20
C ILE A 75 6.44 20.13 -10.68
N ARG A 76 5.90 21.16 -11.35
CA ARG A 76 6.00 22.56 -10.96
C ARG A 76 4.59 23.14 -10.83
N PRO A 77 4.16 23.51 -9.61
CA PRO A 77 2.82 24.04 -9.39
C PRO A 77 2.65 25.51 -9.80
N GLY A 78 3.72 26.20 -10.19
CA GLY A 78 3.65 27.62 -10.54
C GLY A 78 3.31 28.47 -9.30
N SER A 79 2.22 29.23 -9.37
CA SER A 79 1.69 30.04 -8.28
C SER A 79 0.67 29.32 -7.38
N LEU A 80 0.34 28.05 -7.67
CA LEU A 80 -0.61 27.30 -6.86
C LEU A 80 -0.04 27.04 -5.46
N ALA A 81 -0.89 27.18 -4.44
CA ALA A 81 -0.54 26.85 -3.07
C ALA A 81 -0.41 25.33 -2.91
N ALA A 82 0.62 24.89 -2.19
CA ALA A 82 0.73 23.50 -1.74
C ALA A 82 -0.14 23.32 -0.50
N GLU A 83 -1.17 22.49 -0.61
CA GLU A 83 -2.01 22.08 0.51
C GLU A 83 -1.56 20.69 1.00
N VAL A 84 -1.81 20.40 2.27
CA VAL A 84 -1.60 19.05 2.82
C VAL A 84 -2.65 18.12 2.23
N ASP A 85 -2.23 16.90 1.87
CA ASP A 85 -3.16 15.84 1.48
C ASP A 85 -3.82 15.27 2.75
N PRO A 86 -5.17 15.35 2.91
CA PRO A 86 -5.84 14.83 4.09
C PRO A 86 -5.70 13.31 4.26
N ASP A 87 -5.52 12.56 3.17
CA ASP A 87 -5.36 11.11 3.21
C ASP A 87 -3.92 10.70 3.58
N PHE A 88 -2.96 11.61 3.33
CA PHE A 88 -1.53 11.40 3.55
C PHE A 88 -0.87 12.67 4.13
N PRO A 89 -1.19 13.05 5.38
CA PRO A 89 -0.79 14.35 5.92
C PRO A 89 0.73 14.53 6.08
N THR A 90 1.48 13.45 6.24
CA THR A 90 2.94 13.48 6.35
C THR A 90 3.62 13.41 4.98
N LEU A 91 3.08 12.58 4.08
CA LEU A 91 3.74 12.18 2.83
C LEU A 91 3.24 12.94 1.60
N GLY A 92 2.00 13.40 1.63
CA GLY A 92 1.27 13.94 0.49
C GLY A 92 1.13 15.46 0.51
N VAL A 93 1.06 16.02 -0.68
CA VAL A 93 0.61 17.39 -0.92
C VAL A 93 -0.37 17.38 -2.09
N ARG A 94 -1.27 18.35 -2.12
CA ARG A 94 -2.22 18.53 -3.22
C ARG A 94 -2.22 19.99 -3.70
N PHE A 95 -2.48 20.17 -4.99
CA PHE A 95 -2.56 21.48 -5.64
C PHE A 95 -3.94 21.62 -6.30
N ARG A 96 -4.67 22.68 -5.97
CA ARG A 96 -5.96 22.97 -6.62
C ARG A 96 -5.71 23.50 -8.02
N GLY A 97 -6.04 22.71 -9.04
CA GLY A 97 -5.76 23.01 -10.43
C GLY A 97 -4.54 22.29 -11.01
N PRO A 98 -4.22 22.56 -12.30
CA PRO A 98 -3.25 21.80 -13.07
C PRO A 98 -1.81 22.25 -12.78
N VAL A 99 -0.88 21.30 -12.90
CA VAL A 99 0.56 21.54 -12.69
C VAL A 99 1.37 21.17 -13.93
N THR A 100 2.54 21.79 -14.11
CA THR A 100 3.43 21.49 -15.24
C THR A 100 4.34 20.30 -14.90
N ALA A 101 4.46 19.33 -15.79
CA ALA A 101 5.48 18.29 -15.70
C ALA A 101 6.81 18.83 -16.22
N VAL A 102 7.88 18.73 -15.42
CA VAL A 102 9.21 19.27 -15.71
C VAL A 102 10.12 18.21 -16.29
N SER A 103 10.08 17.01 -15.71
CA SER A 103 10.84 15.85 -16.17
C SER A 103 10.05 14.60 -15.84
N VAL A 104 10.27 13.55 -16.65
CA VAL A 104 9.63 12.25 -16.48
C VAL A 104 10.70 11.21 -16.30
N GLU A 105 10.45 10.26 -15.42
CA GLU A 105 11.31 9.10 -15.21
C GLU A 105 10.44 7.84 -15.29
N VAL A 106 10.86 6.93 -16.16
CA VAL A 106 10.25 5.60 -16.31
C VAL A 106 11.18 4.60 -15.66
N VAL A 107 10.66 3.84 -14.71
CA VAL A 107 11.41 2.84 -13.96
C VAL A 107 11.20 1.48 -14.63
N GLU A 108 12.31 0.79 -14.89
CA GLU A 108 12.28 -0.56 -15.44
C GLU A 108 11.63 -1.55 -14.46
N GLY A 109 10.98 -2.59 -15.00
CA GLY A 109 10.19 -3.52 -14.20
C GLY A 109 10.97 -4.17 -13.04
N ALA A 110 12.23 -4.55 -13.26
CA ALA A 110 13.08 -5.14 -12.23
C ALA A 110 13.50 -4.16 -11.11
N ALA A 111 13.46 -2.86 -11.39
CA ALA A 111 13.79 -1.79 -10.45
C ALA A 111 12.56 -1.19 -9.75
N LEU A 112 11.35 -1.65 -10.10
CA LEU A 112 10.13 -1.21 -9.42
C LEU A 112 10.12 -1.67 -7.96
N PRO A 113 9.55 -0.86 -7.05
CA PRO A 113 9.41 -1.27 -5.67
C PRO A 113 8.50 -2.51 -5.60
N ASN A 114 8.86 -3.46 -4.74
CA ASN A 114 7.97 -4.54 -4.35
C ASN A 114 6.97 -4.07 -3.28
N ALA A 115 6.01 -4.93 -2.95
CA ALA A 115 4.95 -4.57 -2.01
C ALA A 115 5.48 -4.17 -0.62
N ARG A 116 6.52 -4.84 -0.08
CA ARG A 116 7.13 -4.43 1.19
C ARG A 116 7.76 -3.03 1.13
N GLN A 117 8.44 -2.70 0.04
CA GLN A 117 9.03 -1.37 -0.17
C GLN A 117 7.96 -0.29 -0.32
N ILE A 118 6.84 -0.59 -0.99
CA ILE A 118 5.67 0.30 -1.08
C ILE A 118 5.12 0.59 0.31
N ILE A 119 4.86 -0.44 1.11
CA ILE A 119 4.36 -0.28 2.48
C ILE A 119 5.31 0.56 3.31
N LYS A 120 6.62 0.26 3.27
CA LYS A 120 7.63 1.04 3.99
C LYS A 120 7.59 2.53 3.61
N ALA A 121 7.44 2.85 2.33
CA ALA A 121 7.40 4.23 1.87
C ALA A 121 6.14 4.99 2.34
N LEU A 122 5.03 4.26 2.55
CA LEU A 122 3.72 4.82 2.88
C LEU A 122 3.35 4.73 4.37
N ALA A 123 4.11 3.96 5.16
CA ALA A 123 3.75 3.59 6.52
C ALA A 123 3.58 4.78 7.49
N ALA A 124 4.20 5.93 7.21
CA ALA A 124 4.11 7.11 8.08
C ALA A 124 2.69 7.64 8.25
N ASP A 125 1.82 7.47 7.24
CA ASP A 125 0.42 7.89 7.28
C ASP A 125 -0.56 6.70 7.36
N TYR A 126 -0.05 5.47 7.48
CA TYR A 126 -0.90 4.30 7.64
C TYR A 126 -1.31 4.12 9.10
N LEU A 127 -2.56 4.49 9.36
CA LEU A 127 -3.21 4.39 10.66
C LEU A 127 -4.32 3.34 10.63
N TRP A 128 -4.55 2.71 11.77
CA TRP A 128 -5.76 1.94 12.03
C TRP A 128 -6.98 2.86 12.23
N SER A 129 -8.17 2.27 12.28
CA SER A 129 -9.42 3.01 12.52
C SER A 129 -9.46 3.73 13.87
N ASP A 130 -8.65 3.30 14.83
CA ASP A 130 -8.46 3.95 16.14
C ASP A 130 -7.35 5.01 16.13
N SER A 131 -6.86 5.40 14.95
CA SER A 131 -5.76 6.34 14.72
C SER A 131 -4.39 5.90 15.25
N THR A 132 -4.24 4.67 15.73
CA THR A 132 -2.92 4.14 16.07
C THR A 132 -2.15 3.76 14.79
N PRO A 133 -0.81 3.89 14.75
CA PRO A 133 -0.04 3.46 13.59
C PRO A 133 -0.26 1.99 13.25
N GLN A 134 -0.24 1.65 11.97
CA GLN A 134 -0.33 0.25 11.53
C GLN A 134 0.97 -0.53 11.77
N TYR A 135 2.11 0.18 11.78
CA TYR A 135 3.43 -0.43 11.89
C TYR A 135 4.20 0.13 13.09
N PHE A 136 5.10 -0.68 13.63
CA PHE A 136 6.17 -0.21 14.49
C PHE A 136 7.30 0.43 13.65
N GLU A 137 8.20 1.17 14.29
CA GLU A 137 9.35 1.78 13.63
C GLU A 137 10.30 0.75 13.00
N ASP A 138 10.39 -0.44 13.61
CA ASP A 138 11.17 -1.57 13.09
C ASP A 138 10.51 -2.26 11.88
N GLY A 139 9.31 -1.81 11.50
CA GLY A 139 8.56 -2.25 10.32
C GLY A 139 7.60 -3.39 10.56
N TYR A 140 7.52 -3.97 11.75
CA TYR A 140 6.55 -5.03 11.98
C TYR A 140 5.13 -4.49 12.11
N LEU A 141 4.18 -5.27 11.60
CA LEU A 141 2.75 -4.94 11.64
C LEU A 141 2.26 -5.02 13.10
N ARG A 142 1.58 -3.99 13.55
CA ARG A 142 0.82 -4.01 14.81
C ARG A 142 -0.47 -4.79 14.59
N ALA A 143 -0.96 -5.49 15.61
CA ALA A 143 -2.21 -6.22 15.51
C ALA A 143 -3.36 -5.25 15.13
N PRO A 144 -4.16 -5.55 14.09
CA PRO A 144 -5.31 -4.74 13.73
C PRO A 144 -6.31 -4.66 14.90
N PRO A 145 -7.08 -3.56 15.07
CA PRO A 145 -8.01 -3.41 16.18
C PRO A 145 -9.03 -4.56 16.30
N LEU A 146 -9.53 -5.07 15.16
CA LEU A 146 -10.44 -6.22 15.14
C LEU A 146 -9.74 -7.51 15.61
N SER A 147 -8.48 -7.72 15.25
CA SER A 147 -7.73 -8.89 15.72
C SER A 147 -7.42 -8.75 17.21
N ARG A 148 -7.08 -7.55 17.70
CA ARG A 148 -6.91 -7.30 19.14
C ARG A 148 -8.19 -7.58 19.93
N SER A 149 -9.36 -7.20 19.43
CA SER A 149 -10.64 -7.50 20.10
C SER A 149 -10.95 -9.00 20.14
N ARG A 150 -10.29 -9.81 19.30
CA ARG A 150 -10.34 -11.28 19.29
C ARG A 150 -9.22 -11.93 20.12
N GLY A 151 -8.39 -11.13 20.80
CA GLY A 151 -7.34 -11.59 21.71
C GLY A 151 -5.97 -11.75 21.08
N TYR A 152 -5.76 -11.40 19.80
CA TYR A 152 -4.41 -11.36 19.25
C TYR A 152 -3.58 -10.24 19.87
N VAL A 153 -2.28 -10.50 20.02
CA VAL A 153 -1.29 -9.50 20.45
C VAL A 153 -0.38 -9.12 19.28
N ASP A 154 0.32 -7.98 19.39
CA ASP A 154 1.21 -7.50 18.32
C ASP A 154 2.27 -8.54 17.91
N ASP A 155 2.78 -9.34 18.87
CA ASP A 155 3.77 -10.38 18.61
C ASP A 155 3.26 -11.51 17.69
N ASP A 156 1.94 -11.70 17.63
CA ASP A 156 1.31 -12.72 16.79
C ASP A 156 1.43 -12.45 15.29
N PHE A 157 1.81 -11.23 14.92
CA PHE A 157 1.97 -10.80 13.54
C PHE A 157 3.44 -10.73 13.12
N ARG A 158 4.39 -10.98 14.04
CA ARG A 158 5.83 -10.89 13.76
C ARG A 158 6.29 -11.87 12.69
N TRP A 159 5.67 -13.05 12.62
CA TRP A 159 5.96 -14.07 11.61
C TRP A 159 5.69 -13.59 10.17
N LEU A 160 4.87 -12.55 9.96
CA LEU A 160 4.67 -11.96 8.63
C LEU A 160 5.93 -11.23 8.11
N GLY A 161 6.87 -10.90 9.01
CA GLY A 161 8.06 -10.12 8.68
C GLY A 161 7.76 -8.63 8.48
N ARG A 162 8.82 -7.85 8.25
CA ARG A 162 8.76 -6.39 8.20
C ARG A 162 8.05 -5.85 6.95
N TRP A 163 7.19 -4.86 7.14
CA TRP A 163 6.44 -4.17 6.08
C TRP A 163 5.49 -5.08 5.32
N TRP A 164 4.92 -6.09 5.99
CA TRP A 164 3.88 -6.93 5.40
C TRP A 164 2.73 -6.05 4.87
N PRO A 165 2.25 -6.24 3.63
CA PRO A 165 1.12 -5.50 3.10
C PRO A 165 -0.19 -5.93 3.76
N TRP A 166 -0.67 -5.11 4.71
CA TRP A 166 -1.82 -5.43 5.56
C TRP A 166 -3.11 -5.76 4.78
N HIS A 167 -3.27 -5.22 3.57
CA HIS A 167 -4.40 -5.50 2.68
C HIS A 167 -4.54 -6.99 2.30
N PHE A 168 -3.49 -7.79 2.48
CA PHE A 168 -3.48 -9.23 2.23
C PHE A 168 -3.62 -10.08 3.51
N LEU A 169 -4.07 -9.45 4.59
CA LEU A 169 -4.58 -10.07 5.80
C LEU A 169 -6.11 -10.05 5.76
N PHE A 170 -6.73 -11.23 5.87
CA PHE A 170 -8.15 -11.42 5.71
C PHE A 170 -8.75 -12.05 6.98
N PRO A 171 -9.43 -11.27 7.82
CA PRO A 171 -10.12 -11.81 8.99
C PRO A 171 -11.30 -12.67 8.56
N SER A 172 -11.51 -13.78 9.27
CA SER A 172 -12.67 -14.65 9.11
C SER A 172 -13.68 -14.46 10.25
N ASP A 173 -14.87 -15.05 10.10
CA ASP A 173 -15.94 -14.98 11.11
C ASP A 173 -15.62 -15.75 12.39
N ASN A 174 -14.83 -16.83 12.29
CA ASN A 174 -14.43 -17.63 13.46
C ASN A 174 -13.23 -17.05 14.23
N GLY A 175 -12.80 -15.85 13.86
CA GLY A 175 -11.68 -15.15 14.47
C GLY A 175 -10.31 -15.54 13.91
N SER A 176 -10.20 -16.53 13.03
CA SER A 176 -8.94 -16.81 12.34
C SER A 176 -8.57 -15.67 11.40
N GLU A 177 -7.27 -15.55 11.12
CA GLU A 177 -6.74 -14.60 10.17
C GLU A 177 -6.06 -15.41 9.06
N MET A 178 -6.47 -15.17 7.81
CA MET A 178 -5.82 -15.75 6.64
C MET A 178 -4.91 -14.71 6.00
N VAL A 179 -3.69 -15.10 5.68
CA VAL A 179 -2.80 -14.30 4.83
C VAL A 179 -2.55 -15.01 3.52
N LEU A 180 -2.43 -14.21 2.46
CA LEU A 180 -2.01 -14.68 1.13
C LEU A 180 -0.64 -14.09 0.82
N ASP A 181 0.27 -14.92 0.29
CA ASP A 181 1.50 -14.42 -0.32
C ASP A 181 1.27 -13.96 -1.78
N GLU A 182 2.35 -13.55 -2.43
CA GLU A 182 2.35 -13.06 -3.81
C GLU A 182 2.12 -14.16 -4.86
N GLN A 183 2.26 -15.44 -4.49
CA GLN A 183 1.86 -16.61 -5.30
C GLN A 183 0.40 -17.01 -5.02
N GLY A 184 -0.22 -16.41 -4.01
CA GLY A 184 -1.57 -16.69 -3.57
C GLY A 184 -1.63 -17.90 -2.64
N GLN A 185 -0.51 -18.39 -2.11
CA GLN A 185 -0.48 -19.44 -1.12
C GLN A 185 -1.15 -18.95 0.17
N PRO A 186 -2.22 -19.62 0.64
CA PRO A 186 -2.87 -19.29 1.90
C PRO A 186 -2.13 -19.86 3.11
N TYR A 187 -2.07 -19.04 4.15
CA TYR A 187 -1.60 -19.40 5.49
C TYR A 187 -2.63 -18.94 6.52
N LEU A 188 -2.86 -19.75 7.55
CA LEU A 188 -3.78 -19.42 8.64
C LEU A 188 -3.03 -19.16 9.94
N MET A 189 -3.61 -18.28 10.74
CA MET A 189 -3.35 -18.19 12.16
C MET A 189 -4.68 -18.10 12.93
N PHE A 190 -4.64 -18.49 14.19
CA PHE A 190 -5.82 -18.67 15.02
C PHE A 190 -5.78 -17.79 16.28
N PRO A 191 -6.96 -17.31 16.76
CA PRO A 191 -7.03 -16.55 17.99
C PRO A 191 -6.69 -17.47 19.17
N PRO A 192 -6.25 -16.93 20.32
CA PRO A 192 -5.84 -17.75 21.47
C PRO A 192 -6.90 -18.75 21.94
N ASN A 193 -8.18 -18.40 21.81
CA ASN A 193 -9.31 -19.21 22.27
C ASN A 193 -9.91 -20.10 21.17
N TYR A 194 -9.21 -20.32 20.06
CA TYR A 194 -9.74 -21.07 18.92
C TYR A 194 -10.06 -22.53 19.29
N PRO A 195 -11.31 -23.01 19.07
CA PRO A 195 -11.66 -24.41 19.30
C PRO A 195 -10.86 -25.37 18.43
N GLY A 196 -10.29 -26.41 19.02
CA GLY A 196 -9.60 -27.47 18.28
C GLY A 196 -8.09 -27.27 18.12
N LEU A 197 -7.49 -26.26 18.77
CA LEU A 197 -6.03 -26.18 18.86
C LEU A 197 -5.43 -27.44 19.50
N ASN A 198 -6.05 -28.04 20.53
CA ASN A 198 -5.63 -29.33 21.11
C ASN A 198 -4.10 -29.44 21.35
N GLY A 199 -3.47 -28.36 21.86
CA GLY A 199 -2.02 -28.27 22.08
C GLY A 199 -1.17 -27.89 20.86
N ARG A 200 -1.77 -27.69 19.69
CA ARG A 200 -1.11 -27.20 18.47
C ARG A 200 -0.81 -25.69 18.57
N PRO A 201 0.27 -25.23 17.92
CA PRO A 201 0.54 -23.80 17.80
C PRO A 201 -0.61 -23.09 17.07
N ARG A 202 -0.89 -21.85 17.49
CA ARG A 202 -1.91 -20.99 16.86
C ARG A 202 -1.33 -20.03 15.83
N ILE A 203 -0.04 -19.69 15.96
CA ILE A 203 0.72 -18.83 15.05
C ILE A 203 1.82 -19.69 14.40
N PRO A 204 2.10 -19.53 13.10
CA PRO A 204 3.21 -20.23 12.44
C PRO A 204 4.56 -19.97 13.12
N ALA A 205 5.40 -21.00 13.21
CA ALA A 205 6.72 -20.90 13.85
C ALA A 205 7.81 -20.29 12.94
N GLY A 206 7.59 -20.24 11.62
CA GLY A 206 8.54 -19.64 10.69
C GLY A 206 8.24 -18.18 10.35
N SER A 207 8.75 -17.73 9.21
CA SER A 207 8.62 -16.35 8.74
C SER A 207 8.22 -16.29 7.27
N LEU A 208 7.39 -15.30 6.92
CA LEU A 208 7.04 -14.95 5.54
C LEU A 208 7.87 -13.79 4.99
N GLU A 209 8.99 -13.42 5.61
CA GLU A 209 9.81 -12.26 5.19
C GLU A 209 10.22 -12.27 3.70
N SER A 210 10.33 -13.44 3.07
CA SER A 210 10.62 -13.61 1.65
C SER A 210 9.43 -13.39 0.69
N ALA A 211 8.20 -13.39 1.20
CA ALA A 211 7.00 -13.10 0.42
C ALA A 211 6.84 -11.61 0.14
N TRP A 212 6.07 -11.25 -0.88
CA TRP A 212 5.80 -9.86 -1.30
C TRP A 212 7.05 -9.08 -1.69
N THR A 213 8.01 -9.78 -2.31
CA THR A 213 9.31 -9.27 -2.74
C THR A 213 9.41 -9.08 -4.26
N ARG A 214 8.42 -9.55 -5.04
CA ARG A 214 8.37 -9.38 -6.50
C ARG A 214 8.26 -7.89 -6.90
N PRO A 215 9.22 -7.36 -7.69
CA PRO A 215 9.18 -5.97 -8.18
C PRO A 215 7.89 -5.64 -8.95
N GLY A 216 7.29 -4.49 -8.66
CA GLY A 216 6.12 -3.97 -9.37
C GLY A 216 4.82 -4.76 -9.17
N PHE A 217 4.82 -5.77 -8.30
CA PHE A 217 3.66 -6.62 -8.07
C PHE A 217 2.92 -6.20 -6.79
N TYR A 218 1.78 -5.54 -6.96
CA TYR A 218 0.84 -5.21 -5.89
C TYR A 218 -0.59 -5.34 -6.44
N PRO A 219 -1.18 -6.55 -6.46
CA PRO A 219 -2.50 -6.76 -7.03
C PRO A 219 -3.59 -6.10 -6.18
N ASN A 220 -4.77 -5.88 -6.77
CA ASN A 220 -5.94 -5.53 -5.99
C ASN A 220 -6.26 -6.66 -5.00
N HIS A 221 -6.33 -6.35 -3.71
CA HIS A 221 -6.52 -7.35 -2.66
C HIS A 221 -7.87 -8.08 -2.74
N MET A 222 -8.94 -7.42 -3.20
CA MET A 222 -10.25 -8.05 -3.38
C MET A 222 -10.25 -9.02 -4.56
N ASP A 223 -9.56 -8.69 -5.65
CA ASP A 223 -9.38 -9.62 -6.76
C ASP A 223 -8.50 -10.81 -6.34
N TRP A 224 -7.47 -10.56 -5.51
CA TRP A 224 -6.62 -11.61 -4.95
C TRP A 224 -7.41 -12.58 -4.07
N LEU A 225 -8.24 -12.06 -3.17
CA LEU A 225 -9.14 -12.86 -2.33
C LEU A 225 -10.17 -13.63 -3.18
N ARG A 226 -10.73 -12.98 -4.21
CA ARG A 226 -11.67 -13.63 -5.14
C ARG A 226 -11.03 -14.81 -5.86
N ARG A 227 -9.80 -14.65 -6.36
CA ARG A 227 -9.04 -15.74 -7.02
C ARG A 227 -8.79 -16.90 -6.07
N HIS A 228 -8.41 -16.63 -4.82
CA HIS A 228 -8.26 -17.67 -3.81
C HIS A 228 -9.58 -18.43 -3.59
N ARG A 229 -10.69 -17.72 -3.39
CA ARG A 229 -12.02 -18.34 -3.20
C ARG A 229 -12.44 -19.19 -4.40
N GLN A 230 -12.22 -18.71 -5.63
CA GLN A 230 -12.51 -19.47 -6.85
C GLN A 230 -11.69 -20.76 -6.94
N ARG A 231 -10.40 -20.72 -6.60
CA ARG A 231 -9.54 -21.91 -6.55
C ARG A 231 -10.04 -22.91 -5.51
N VAL A 232 -10.41 -22.46 -4.31
CA VAL A 232 -10.96 -23.33 -3.26
C VAL A 232 -12.29 -23.97 -3.71
N GLN A 233 -13.18 -23.19 -4.32
CA GLN A 233 -14.45 -23.70 -4.84
C GLN A 233 -14.26 -24.74 -5.95
N ALA A 234 -13.32 -24.51 -6.87
CA ALA A 234 -13.05 -25.42 -7.98
C ALA A 234 -12.28 -26.68 -7.56
N GLY A 235 -11.31 -26.55 -6.66
CA GLY A 235 -10.44 -27.65 -6.21
C GLY A 235 -10.98 -28.44 -5.01
N GLY A 236 -12.03 -27.96 -4.34
CA GLY A 236 -12.66 -28.63 -3.20
C GLY A 236 -11.66 -29.01 -2.11
N ALA A 237 -11.67 -30.28 -1.71
CA ALA A 237 -10.82 -30.80 -0.63
C ALA A 237 -9.31 -30.66 -0.93
N MET A 238 -8.90 -30.77 -2.19
CA MET A 238 -7.48 -30.62 -2.55
C MET A 238 -6.99 -29.21 -2.33
N ALA A 239 -7.76 -28.20 -2.75
CA ALA A 239 -7.40 -26.80 -2.55
C ALA A 239 -7.45 -26.39 -1.06
N LEU A 240 -8.34 -27.00 -0.26
CA LEU A 240 -8.34 -26.81 1.20
C LEU A 240 -7.09 -27.42 1.84
N ALA A 241 -6.60 -28.55 1.34
CA ALA A 241 -5.36 -29.18 1.84
C ALA A 241 -4.09 -28.38 1.50
N GLU A 242 -4.17 -27.42 0.58
CA GLU A 242 -3.06 -26.48 0.32
C GLU A 242 -2.95 -25.39 1.39
N ILE A 243 -3.98 -25.17 2.23
CA ILE A 243 -3.96 -24.14 3.27
C ILE A 243 -2.95 -24.50 4.35
N ARG A 244 -1.90 -23.69 4.47
CA ARG A 244 -0.83 -23.91 5.45
C ARG A 244 -1.31 -23.55 6.84
N LEU A 245 -1.41 -24.57 7.69
CA LEU A 245 -1.77 -24.41 9.09
C LEU A 245 -0.52 -24.08 9.92
N PRO A 246 -0.66 -23.40 11.07
CA PRO A 246 0.48 -23.01 11.92
C PRO A 246 1.43 -24.14 12.30
N TRP A 247 0.92 -25.36 12.45
CA TRP A 247 1.65 -26.55 12.87
C TRP A 247 2.24 -27.37 11.73
N GLU A 248 2.09 -26.91 10.48
CA GLU A 248 2.65 -27.57 9.29
C GLU A 248 3.99 -26.96 8.87
N TRP A 249 4.51 -26.04 9.68
CA TRP A 249 5.79 -25.36 9.50
C TRP A 249 6.91 -26.10 10.23
#